data_AF-A0A519YYU6-F1
#
_entry.id   AF-A0A519YYU6-F1
#
_cell.length_a   1.000
_cell.length_b   1.000
_cell.length_c   1.000
_cell.angle_alpha   90.00
_cell.angle_beta   90.00
_cell.angle_gamma   90.00
#
_symmetry.space_group_name_H-M   'P 1'
#
loop_
_entity.id
_entity.type
_entity.pdbx_description
1 polymer ?
#
loop_
_entity_poly.entity_id
_entity_poly.type
_entity_poly.pdbx_seq_one_letter_code
_entity_poly.pdbx_strand_id
1 'polypeptide(L)' 'MKNSFLSLITLLTLAGAAHAQSPVSGLVQDAAGRGLPFATVVLLHLPDSVAVTSQTTSEQ' A
#
# COMPACT_ATOMS: atom_id res chain seq x y z
N MET A 1 -10.33 -37.30 14.73
CA MET A 1 -10.11 -36.79 13.35
C MET A 1 -10.91 -35.53 13.01
N LYS A 2 -12.12 -35.35 13.54
CA LYS A 2 -13.01 -34.20 13.25
C LYS A 2 -12.42 -32.82 13.61
N ASN A 3 -11.65 -32.73 14.70
CA ASN A 3 -11.09 -31.47 15.21
C ASN A 3 -9.91 -30.95 14.39
N SER A 4 -9.16 -31.84 13.72
CA SER A 4 -7.97 -31.47 12.96
C SER A 4 -8.31 -30.77 11.65
N PHE A 5 -9.47 -31.10 11.08
CA PHE A 5 -9.97 -30.48 9.84
C PHE A 5 -10.43 -29.04 10.07
N LEU A 6 -11.08 -28.78 11.20
CA LEU A 6 -11.52 -27.42 11.58
C LEU A 6 -10.33 -26.49 11.82
N SER A 7 -9.28 -26.98 12.48
CA SER A 7 -8.05 -26.22 12.69
C SER A 7 -7.32 -25.90 11.38
N LEU A 8 -7.33 -26.82 10.41
CA LEU A 8 -6.72 -26.60 9.09
C LEU A 8 -7.45 -25.50 8.31
N ILE A 9 -8.79 -25.51 8.32
CA ILE A 9 -9.61 -24.47 7.68
C ILE A 9 -9.33 -23.12 8.34
N THR A 10 -9.30 -23.07 9.67
CA THR A 10 -9.03 -21.84 10.43
C THR A 10 -7.66 -21.25 10.08
N LEU A 11 -6.63 -22.10 9.97
CA LEU A 11 -5.28 -21.69 9.60
C LEU A 11 -5.22 -21.18 8.14
N LEU A 12 -5.93 -21.82 7.22
CA LEU A 12 -6.03 -21.36 5.82
C LEU A 12 -6.74 -20.00 5.71
N THR A 13 -7.83 -19.80 6.46
CA THR A 13 -8.55 -18.52 6.45
C THR A 13 -7.73 -17.39 7.05
N LEU A 14 -6.90 -17.68 8.05
CA LEU A 14 -6.04 -16.68 8.67
C LEU A 14 -4.84 -16.32 7.79
N ALA A 15 -4.30 -17.28 7.02
CA ALA A 15 -3.24 -17.04 6.05
C ALA A 15 -3.74 -16.26 4.81
N GLY A 16 -5.01 -16.43 4.42
CA GLY A 16 -5.62 -15.70 3.31
C GLY A 16 -5.94 -14.23 3.62
N ALA A 17 -5.92 -13.82 4.90
CA ALA A 17 -6.11 -12.43 5.32
C ALA A 17 -4.83 -11.58 5.17
N ALA A 18 -3.76 -12.13 4.57
CA ALA A 18 -2.54 -11.40 4.26
C ALA A 18 -2.84 -10.22 3.31
N HIS A 19 -3.07 -9.06 3.93
CA HIS A 19 -2.94 -7.70 3.44
C HIS A 19 -3.25 -7.49 1.95
N ALA A 20 -4.54 -7.39 1.63
CA ALA A 20 -4.95 -6.68 0.42
C ALA A 20 -4.53 -5.21 0.57
N GLN A 21 -3.35 -4.86 0.05
CA GLN A 21 -2.93 -3.47 -0.08
C GLN A 21 -3.88 -2.79 -1.05
N SER A 22 -4.85 -2.03 -0.52
CA SER A 22 -5.76 -1.27 -1.36
C SER A 22 -4.97 -0.14 -2.03
N PRO A 23 -4.94 -0.04 -3.36
CA PRO A 23 -4.39 1.13 -4.01
C PRO A 23 -5.19 2.35 -3.58
N VAL A 24 -4.51 3.39 -3.10
CA VAL A 24 -5.11 4.69 -2.80
C VAL A 24 -4.94 5.56 -4.04
N SER A 25 -6.03 6.14 -4.53
CA SER A 25 -6.03 7.06 -5.66
C SER A 25 -6.66 8.40 -5.27
N GLY A 26 -6.18 9.47 -5.89
CA GLY A 26 -6.65 10.83 -5.66
C GLY A 26 -6.04 11.82 -6.65
N LEU A 27 -6.69 12.97 -6.82
CA LEU A 27 -6.19 14.05 -7.67
C LEU A 27 -5.26 14.96 -6.87
N VAL A 28 -4.06 15.20 -7.40
CA VAL A 28 -3.19 16.26 -6.91
C VAL A 28 -3.72 17.59 -7.43
N GLN A 29 -3.90 18.57 -6.55
CA GLN A 29 -4.41 19.89 -6.90
C GLN A 29 -3.42 20.99 -6.50
N ASP A 30 -3.40 22.09 -7.24
CA ASP A 30 -2.69 23.31 -6.86
C ASP A 30 -3.43 24.09 -5.76
N ALA A 31 -2.85 25.20 -5.31
CA ALA A 31 -3.46 26.07 -4.29
C ALA A 31 -4.79 26.71 -4.74
N ALA A 32 -5.08 26.72 -6.04
CA ALA A 32 -6.33 27.19 -6.62
C ALA A 32 -7.35 26.06 -6.87
N GLY A 33 -7.04 24.82 -6.47
CA GLY A 33 -7.91 23.65 -6.64
C GLY A 33 -7.90 23.04 -8.05
N ARG A 34 -6.95 23.43 -8.90
CA ARG A 34 -6.85 22.84 -10.26
C ARG A 34 -6.05 21.55 -10.20
N GLY A 35 -6.57 20.49 -10.81
CA GLY A 35 -5.87 19.21 -10.91
C GLY A 35 -4.56 19.31 -11.69
N LEU A 36 -3.52 18.62 -11.23
CA LEU A 36 -2.20 18.55 -11.85
C LEU A 36 -2.02 17.18 -12.54
N PRO A 37 -2.31 17.06 -13.86
CA PRO A 37 -2.39 15.76 -14.54
C PRO A 37 -1.04 15.06 -14.73
N PHE A 38 0.07 15.78 -14.54
CA PHE A 38 1.43 15.22 -14.61
C PHE A 38 1.94 14.75 -13.24
N ALA A 39 1.28 15.15 -12.14
CA ALA A 39 1.73 14.84 -10.79
C ALA A 39 1.15 13.49 -10.33
N THR A 40 2.02 12.59 -9.91
CA THR A 40 1.64 11.27 -9.36
C THR A 40 2.17 11.15 -7.94
N VAL A 41 1.31 10.71 -7.02
CA VAL A 41 1.71 10.42 -5.63
C VAL A 41 1.86 8.91 -5.46
N VAL A 42 3.01 8.49 -4.95
CA VAL A 42 3.27 7.08 -4.61
C VAL A 42 3.28 6.94 -3.10
N LEU A 43 2.34 6.16 -2.56
CA LEU A 43 2.34 5.79 -1.14
C LEU A 43 3.19 4.54 -0.96
N LEU A 44 4.35 4.72 -0.33
CA LEU A 44 5.24 3.61 0.00
C LEU A 44 4.96 3.16 1.44
N HIS A 45 4.36 1.97 1.58
CA HIS A 45 4.25 1.31 2.88
C HIS A 45 5.57 0.59 3.18
N LEU A 46 6.32 1.10 4.16
CA LEU A 46 7.56 0.48 4.59
C LEU A 46 7.28 -0.28 5.89
N PRO A 47 7.65 -1.57 5.98
CA PRO A 47 7.82 -2.18 7.29
C PRO A 47 8.88 -1.38 8.05
N ASP A 48 8.81 -1.34 9.39
CA ASP A 48 9.61 -0.48 10.29
C ASP A 48 11.16 -0.53 10.12
N SER A 49 11.68 -1.28 9.15
CA SER A 49 13.11 -1.54 8.93
C SER A 49 13.57 -1.40 7.47
N VAL A 50 13.00 -0.48 6.68
CA VAL A 50 13.47 -0.21 5.32
C VAL A 50 13.93 1.23 5.18
N ALA A 51 15.20 1.42 4.83
CA ALA A 51 15.77 2.73 4.53
C ALA A 51 15.16 3.28 3.24
N VAL A 52 14.46 4.41 3.33
CA VAL A 52 13.88 5.12 2.17
C VAL A 52 14.96 5.98 1.53
N THR A 53 15.32 5.67 0.29
CA THR A 53 16.10 6.59 -0.55
C THR A 53 15.15 7.56 -1.24
N SER A 54 15.12 8.81 -0.79
CA SER A 54 14.43 9.90 -1.50
C SER A 54 15.36 10.47 -2.57
N GLN A 55 15.00 10.33 -3.85
CA GLN A 55 15.67 11.03 -4.95
C GLN A 55 14.99 12.38 -5.17
N THR A 56 15.69 13.46 -4.85
CA THR A 56 15.31 14.81 -5.27
C THR A 56 15.95 15.09 -6.63
N THR A 57 15.17 15.11 -7.69
CA THR A 57 15.62 15.68 -8.98
C THR A 57 15.51 17.19 -8.87
N SER A 58 16.65 17.89 -8.79
CA SER A 58 16.70 19.33 -9.00
C SER A 58 16.65 19.59 -10.49
N GLU A 59 15.58 20.23 -10.98
CA GLU A 59 15.55 20.79 -12.33
C GLU A 59 16.60 21.91 -12.39
N GLN A 60 17.49 21.83 -13.38
CA GLN A 60 18.51 22.83 -13.69
C GLN A 60 18.03 23.74 -14.82
#